data_AF-A0AAV6SCE9-F1
#
_entry.id   AF-A0AAV6SCE9-F1
#
_cell.length_a   1.000
_cell.length_b   1.000
_cell.length_c   1.000
_cell.angle_alpha   90.00
_cell.angle_beta   90.00
_cell.angle_gamma   90.00
#
_symmetry.space_group_name_H-M   'P 1'
#
loop_
_entity.id
_entity.type
_entity.pdbx_description
1 polymer ?
#
loop_
_entity_poly.entity_id
_entity_poly.type
_entity_poly.pdbx_seq_one_letter_code
_entity_poly.pdbx_strand_id
1 'polypeptide(L)'
;MMMKLVLSFGLCWTLISTAAALKCWFGDNTYQPCNERCGLIVAQTYIQGKHVQNITQACLPTSVCRQRTGSSLNIGFLSWVESIQCCDTDGCNTNTLAPQDNRVSEKDNNLQCFTCPDSKNPDCKQTLQCLGGQDRCFRGAVSSEGVVIPAFGCISSVLCGDDKPWFNKPFGVIQALIGPNCCGTSFCNSATPPTCGTSTVRLAVIALLCMHFVAC
;
A
#
# COMPACT_ATOMS: atom_id res chain seq x y z
N MET A 1 52.21 9.98 45.48
CA MET A 1 50.74 9.80 45.60
C MET A 1 50.09 10.31 44.32
N MET A 2 49.88 9.43 43.34
CA MET A 2 49.26 9.82 42.07
C MET A 2 48.59 8.60 41.44
N MET A 3 47.48 8.13 42.04
CA MET A 3 46.61 7.13 41.42
C MET A 3 45.25 7.09 42.13
N LYS A 4 44.44 8.14 41.99
CA LYS A 4 43.01 8.11 42.35
C LYS A 4 42.10 8.82 41.34
N LEU A 5 42.65 9.49 40.33
CA LEU A 5 41.86 10.26 39.36
C LEU A 5 41.46 9.46 38.10
N VAL A 6 42.05 8.27 37.86
CA VAL A 6 41.82 7.49 36.63
C VAL A 6 40.57 6.60 36.72
N LEU A 7 40.19 6.15 37.92
CA LEU A 7 39.00 5.30 38.09
C LEU A 7 37.67 6.07 38.00
N SER A 8 37.68 7.39 38.15
CA SER A 8 36.45 8.21 38.07
C SER A 8 36.02 8.53 36.64
N PHE A 9 36.94 8.49 35.67
CA PHE A 9 36.64 8.78 34.26
C PHE A 9 36.03 7.58 33.51
N GLY A 10 36.29 6.35 33.97
CA GLY A 10 35.70 5.13 33.37
C GLY A 10 34.22 4.90 33.74
N LEU A 11 33.79 5.35 34.92
CA LEU A 11 32.41 5.22 35.41
C LEU A 11 31.43 6.24 34.80
N CYS A 12 31.93 7.35 34.23
CA CYS A 12 31.09 8.30 33.49
C CYS A 12 30.83 7.88 32.03
N TRP A 13 31.66 7.00 31.45
CA TRP A 13 31.47 6.53 30.08
C TRP A 13 30.44 5.40 29.94
N THR A 14 30.12 4.68 31.01
CA THR A 14 29.06 3.65 30.98
C THR A 14 27.65 4.21 31.14
N LEU A 15 27.50 5.53 31.32
CA LEU A 15 26.21 6.22 31.42
C LEU A 15 25.81 6.96 30.13
N ILE A 16 26.63 6.87 29.09
CA ILE A 16 26.39 7.44 27.75
C ILE A 16 26.22 6.22 26.83
N SER A 17 25.13 5.91 26.15
CA SER A 17 24.02 6.69 25.64
C SER A 17 22.94 5.69 25.22
N THR A 18 22.04 5.29 26.11
CA THR A 18 20.73 4.82 25.64
C THR A 18 19.89 6.08 25.48
N ALA A 19 19.76 6.57 24.25
CA ALA A 19 18.75 7.59 23.96
C ALA A 19 17.42 7.06 24.51
N ALA A 20 16.74 7.86 25.34
CA ALA A 20 15.48 7.44 25.91
C ALA A 20 14.52 7.10 24.75
N ALA A 21 13.89 5.93 24.83
CA ALA A 21 12.88 5.53 23.86
C ALA A 21 11.76 6.58 23.84
N LEU A 22 11.28 6.92 22.64
CA LEU A 22 10.08 7.75 22.49
C LEU A 22 8.92 7.08 23.22
N LYS A 23 7.94 7.86 23.66
CA LYS A 23 6.68 7.33 24.17
C LYS A 23 5.56 7.65 23.20
N CYS A 24 4.87 6.64 22.71
CA CYS A 24 3.82 6.79 21.69
C CYS A 24 2.48 6.34 22.23
N TRP A 25 1.39 6.90 21.68
CA TRP A 25 0.05 6.40 21.92
C TRP A 25 -0.21 5.11 21.17
N PHE A 26 -1.05 4.26 21.77
CA PHE A 26 -1.61 3.05 21.20
C PHE A 26 -3.14 3.10 21.29
N GLY A 27 -3.84 2.32 20.45
CA GLY A 27 -5.29 2.43 20.22
C GLY A 27 -6.21 2.19 21.44
N ASP A 28 -5.67 1.83 22.59
CA ASP A 28 -6.35 1.71 23.88
C ASP A 28 -6.14 2.94 24.80
N ASN A 29 -5.65 4.06 24.24
CA ASN A 29 -5.19 5.23 24.97
C ASN A 29 -4.09 4.90 25.99
N THR A 30 -3.23 3.92 25.69
CA THR A 30 -2.04 3.67 26.49
C THR A 30 -0.81 4.32 25.87
N TYR A 31 0.15 4.61 26.74
CA TYR A 31 1.40 5.26 26.39
C TYR A 31 2.54 4.27 26.59
N GLN A 32 3.21 3.88 25.50
CA GLN A 32 4.22 2.82 25.55
C GLN A 32 5.55 3.27 24.96
N PRO A 33 6.69 2.74 25.46
CA PRO A 33 8.00 2.99 24.88
C PRO A 33 8.12 2.50 23.42
N CYS A 34 8.78 3.28 22.58
CA CYS A 34 9.00 3.08 21.16
C CYS A 34 10.42 3.47 20.80
N ASN A 35 11.20 2.52 20.27
CA ASN A 35 12.59 2.76 19.87
C ASN A 35 12.74 3.35 18.46
N GLU A 36 11.62 3.56 17.77
CA GLU A 36 11.59 3.97 16.37
C GLU A 36 10.85 5.30 16.20
N ARG A 37 9.62 5.29 15.66
CA ARG A 37 8.81 6.49 15.45
C ARG A 37 7.38 6.28 15.89
N CYS A 38 6.76 7.31 16.44
CA CYS A 38 5.32 7.28 16.70
C CYS A 38 4.59 7.38 15.36
N GLY A 39 3.62 6.49 15.15
CA GLY A 39 2.82 6.39 13.95
C GLY A 39 1.34 6.58 14.21
N LEU A 40 0.68 7.24 13.26
CA LEU A 40 -0.77 7.33 13.12
C LEU A 40 -1.14 6.81 11.74
N ILE A 41 -1.93 5.75 11.69
CA ILE A 41 -2.44 5.14 10.47
C ILE A 41 -3.93 5.45 10.39
N VAL A 42 -4.37 6.01 9.27
CA VAL A 42 -5.80 6.26 9.01
C VAL A 42 -6.20 5.49 7.77
N ALA A 43 -7.08 4.51 7.95
CA ALA A 43 -7.65 3.70 6.88
C ALA A 43 -9.12 4.09 6.66
N GLN A 44 -9.47 4.42 5.43
CA GLN A 44 -10.81 4.76 4.99
C GLN A 44 -11.29 3.68 4.03
N THR A 45 -12.50 3.16 4.27
CA THR A 45 -13.14 2.17 3.40
C THR A 45 -14.49 2.70 2.96
N TYR A 46 -14.75 2.64 1.66
CA TYR A 46 -16.02 3.00 1.04
C TYR A 46 -16.60 1.76 0.39
N ILE A 47 -17.80 1.33 0.81
CA ILE A 47 -18.49 0.15 0.28
C ILE A 47 -19.88 0.59 -0.15
N GLN A 48 -20.16 0.58 -1.45
CA GLN A 48 -21.47 0.97 -1.99
C GLN A 48 -22.03 2.28 -1.37
N GLY A 49 -21.18 3.29 -1.19
CA GLY A 49 -21.55 4.59 -0.62
C GLY A 49 -21.54 4.67 0.92
N LYS A 50 -21.36 3.56 1.64
CA LYS A 50 -21.09 3.59 3.09
C LYS A 50 -19.62 3.85 3.36
N HIS A 51 -19.32 4.71 4.33
CA HIS A 51 -17.96 5.08 4.70
C HIS A 51 -17.64 4.59 6.12
N VAL A 52 -16.48 3.94 6.27
CA VAL A 52 -15.92 3.49 7.54
C VAL A 52 -14.49 4.02 7.65
N GLN A 53 -14.15 4.59 8.80
CA GLN A 53 -12.80 5.05 9.11
C GLN A 53 -12.26 4.27 10.31
N ASN A 54 -11.01 3.82 10.19
CA ASN A 54 -10.24 3.23 11.28
C ASN A 54 -8.99 4.06 11.51
N ILE A 55 -8.71 4.37 12.77
CA ILE A 55 -7.52 5.10 13.19
C ILE A 55 -6.72 4.16 14.09
N THR A 56 -5.43 3.98 13.77
CA THR A 56 -4.53 3.14 14.55
C THR A 56 -3.30 3.95 14.95
N GLN A 57 -3.05 4.01 16.24
CA GLN A 57 -1.85 4.59 16.83
C GLN A 57 -0.88 3.45 17.16
N ALA A 58 0.38 3.58 16.76
CA ALA A 58 1.37 2.52 16.96
C ALA A 58 2.80 3.07 17.00
N CYS A 59 3.74 2.24 17.46
CA CYS A 59 5.17 2.39 17.18
C CYS A 59 5.47 1.79 15.80
N LEU A 60 5.99 2.59 14.87
CA LEU A 60 6.25 2.16 13.50
C LEU A 60 7.74 2.12 13.18
N PRO A 61 8.18 1.11 12.39
CA PRO A 61 9.54 1.10 11.87
C PRO A 61 9.86 2.32 11.02
N THR A 62 11.09 2.80 11.11
CA THR A 62 11.61 3.94 10.37
C THR A 62 11.54 3.69 8.86
N SER A 63 11.67 2.44 8.42
CA SER A 63 11.49 2.04 7.02
C SER A 63 10.07 2.33 6.51
N VAL A 64 9.05 1.98 7.30
CA VAL A 64 7.64 2.29 7.00
C VAL A 64 7.41 3.80 6.98
N CYS A 65 7.92 4.50 7.98
CA CYS A 65 7.79 5.96 8.09
C CYS A 65 8.55 6.74 7.00
N ARG A 66 9.64 6.17 6.44
CA ARG A 66 10.38 6.77 5.32
C ARG A 66 9.64 6.64 4.00
N GLN A 67 8.92 5.54 3.80
CA GLN A 67 8.15 5.35 2.57
C GLN A 67 7.09 6.45 2.43
N ARG A 68 6.48 6.93 3.53
CA ARG A 68 5.45 8.01 3.57
C ARG A 68 4.31 7.85 2.54
N THR A 69 4.24 6.72 1.85
CA THR A 69 3.28 6.46 0.80
C THR A 69 2.04 5.88 1.46
N GLY A 70 0.98 6.68 1.48
CA GLY A 70 -0.35 6.11 1.61
C GLY A 70 -0.57 5.05 0.52
N SER A 71 -1.39 4.06 0.83
CA SER A 71 -1.74 2.98 -0.09
C SER A 71 -3.21 3.10 -0.45
N SER A 72 -3.58 2.68 -1.65
CA SER A 72 -4.97 2.77 -2.10
C SER A 72 -5.32 1.68 -3.09
N LEU A 73 -6.60 1.30 -3.06
CA LEU A 73 -7.20 0.24 -3.84
C LEU A 73 -8.63 0.65 -4.20
N ASN A 74 -9.05 0.43 -5.44
CA ASN A 74 -10.43 0.60 -5.86
C ASN A 74 -10.83 -0.53 -6.80
N ILE A 75 -11.84 -1.30 -6.41
CA ILE A 75 -12.38 -2.45 -7.13
C ILE A 75 -13.84 -2.23 -7.58
N GLY A 76 -14.25 -0.98 -7.75
CA GLY A 76 -15.57 -0.60 -8.23
C GLY A 76 -16.58 -0.49 -7.10
N PHE A 77 -16.98 -1.61 -6.50
CA PHE A 77 -17.95 -1.62 -5.38
C PHE A 77 -17.33 -1.32 -4.01
N LEU A 78 -16.00 -1.39 -3.91
CA LEU A 78 -15.21 -1.08 -2.73
C LEU A 78 -14.00 -0.22 -3.10
N SER A 79 -13.78 0.85 -2.33
CA SER A 79 -12.56 1.65 -2.36
C SER A 79 -11.94 1.71 -0.97
N TRP A 80 -10.63 1.58 -0.90
CA TRP A 80 -9.86 1.62 0.34
C TRP A 80 -8.66 2.54 0.17
N VAL A 81 -8.40 3.36 1.17
CA VAL A 81 -7.25 4.26 1.22
C VAL A 81 -6.68 4.26 2.63
N GLU A 82 -5.37 4.13 2.73
CA GLU A 82 -4.63 4.26 3.98
C GLU A 82 -3.60 5.38 3.87
N SER A 83 -3.49 6.16 4.94
CA SER A 83 -2.43 7.15 5.11
C SER A 83 -1.66 6.85 6.39
N ILE A 84 -0.37 7.15 6.35
CA ILE A 84 0.55 6.92 7.46
C ILE A 84 1.26 8.23 7.75
N GLN A 85 1.10 8.74 8.97
CA GLN A 85 1.89 9.83 9.50
C GLN A 85 2.84 9.31 10.57
N CYS A 86 4.09 9.76 10.53
CA CYS A 86 5.06 9.49 11.57
C CYS A 86 5.65 10.78 12.14
N CYS A 87 6.04 10.71 13.40
CA CYS A 87 6.62 11.82 14.13
C CYS A 87 7.59 11.33 15.22
N ASP A 88 8.49 12.22 15.62
CA ASP A 88 9.71 11.87 16.37
C ASP A 88 9.73 12.54 17.77
N THR A 89 8.56 12.77 18.37
CA THR A 89 8.43 13.38 19.71
C THR A 89 7.40 12.60 20.54
N ASP A 90 7.52 12.63 21.86
CA ASP A 90 6.62 11.90 22.76
C ASP A 90 5.15 12.27 22.51
N GLY A 91 4.30 11.27 22.23
CA GLY A 91 2.84 11.39 22.12
C GLY A 91 2.34 12.17 20.93
N CYS A 92 3.19 12.39 19.93
CA CYS A 92 2.88 13.20 18.76
C CYS A 92 1.85 12.57 17.81
N ASN A 93 1.59 11.26 17.94
CA ASN A 93 0.59 10.54 17.13
C ASN A 93 -0.85 10.72 17.63
N THR A 94 -1.17 11.89 18.20
CA THR A 94 -2.49 12.28 18.72
C THR A 94 -3.27 13.20 17.80
N ASN A 95 -2.58 13.88 16.88
CA ASN A 95 -3.26 14.76 15.95
C ASN A 95 -4.21 13.92 15.11
N THR A 96 -5.51 14.14 15.30
CA THR A 96 -6.50 13.91 14.26
C THR A 96 -6.14 14.85 13.12
N LEU A 97 -5.19 14.43 12.28
CA LEU A 97 -5.26 14.83 10.89
C LEU A 97 -6.70 14.55 10.51
N ALA A 98 -7.48 15.60 10.22
CA ALA A 98 -8.56 15.44 9.25
C ALA A 98 -7.92 14.61 8.15
N PRO A 99 -8.43 13.38 7.87
CA PRO A 99 -7.78 12.43 6.98
C PRO A 99 -7.31 13.26 5.82
N GLN A 100 -6.00 13.41 5.67
CA GLN A 100 -5.45 14.52 4.91
C GLN A 100 -5.82 14.21 3.49
N ASP A 101 -6.98 14.74 3.09
CA ASP A 101 -7.96 14.10 2.23
C ASP A 101 -7.23 13.19 1.28
N ASN A 102 -7.00 11.94 1.71
CA ASN A 102 -6.17 11.02 0.95
C ASN A 102 -7.06 10.35 -0.09
N ARG A 103 -8.07 11.08 -0.57
CA ARG A 103 -7.90 11.56 -1.93
C ARG A 103 -6.44 12.02 -2.17
N VAL A 104 -5.49 11.13 -2.46
CA VAL A 104 -5.57 10.43 -3.75
C VAL A 104 -6.32 11.40 -4.66
N SER A 105 -5.66 12.51 -5.02
CA SER A 105 -6.31 13.71 -5.58
C SER A 105 -7.58 13.31 -6.30
N GLU A 106 -8.74 13.85 -5.94
CA GLU A 106 -9.96 13.57 -6.72
C GLU A 106 -9.77 13.90 -8.20
N LYS A 107 -8.70 14.64 -8.49
CA LYS A 107 -8.02 14.67 -9.76
C LYS A 107 -7.70 13.26 -10.25
N ASP A 108 -8.55 12.87 -11.18
CA ASP A 108 -8.26 11.94 -12.24
C ASP A 108 -6.77 11.97 -12.63
N ASN A 109 -6.12 10.80 -12.57
CA ASN A 109 -4.73 10.61 -12.98
C ASN A 109 -4.59 10.12 -14.44
N ASN A 110 -5.70 10.11 -15.20
CA ASN A 110 -5.89 9.66 -16.57
C ASN A 110 -5.74 8.15 -16.81
N LEU A 111 -5.52 7.35 -15.77
CA LEU A 111 -5.46 5.89 -15.89
C LEU A 111 -6.87 5.30 -15.73
N GLN A 112 -7.31 4.50 -16.70
CA GLN A 112 -8.58 3.77 -16.62
C GLN A 112 -8.30 2.28 -16.53
N CYS A 113 -9.01 1.57 -15.66
CA CYS A 113 -8.84 0.14 -15.46
C CYS A 113 -10.17 -0.60 -15.55
N PHE A 114 -10.11 -1.88 -15.91
CA PHE A 114 -11.26 -2.76 -15.77
C PHE A 114 -11.55 -3.04 -14.30
N THR A 115 -12.82 -3.30 -13.99
CA THR A 115 -13.31 -3.59 -12.65
C THR A 115 -14.50 -4.54 -12.68
N CYS A 116 -14.81 -5.14 -11.53
CA CYS A 116 -15.91 -6.06 -11.36
C CYS A 116 -17.13 -5.31 -10.78
N PRO A 117 -18.35 -5.52 -11.31
CA PRO A 117 -19.54 -4.76 -10.90
C PRO A 117 -19.94 -5.00 -9.45
N ASP A 118 -19.79 -6.23 -8.96
CA ASP A 118 -20.07 -6.64 -7.59
C ASP A 118 -19.32 -7.93 -7.23
N SER A 119 -19.42 -8.35 -5.98
CA SER A 119 -18.75 -9.54 -5.46
C SER A 119 -19.31 -10.88 -5.95
N LYS A 120 -20.47 -10.89 -6.61
CA LYS A 120 -21.19 -12.08 -7.07
C LYS A 120 -21.06 -12.28 -8.58
N ASN A 121 -20.72 -11.24 -9.33
CA ASN A 121 -20.61 -11.27 -10.78
C ASN A 121 -19.13 -11.14 -11.21
N PRO A 122 -18.54 -12.20 -11.76
CA PRO A 122 -17.14 -12.22 -12.19
C PRO A 122 -16.90 -11.50 -13.53
N ASP A 123 -17.92 -10.88 -14.14
CA ASP A 123 -17.76 -10.17 -15.42
C ASP A 123 -17.08 -8.81 -15.22
N CYS A 124 -15.75 -8.84 -15.05
CA CYS A 124 -14.91 -7.68 -14.79
C CYS A 124 -14.63 -6.86 -16.06
N LYS A 125 -15.70 -6.46 -16.77
CA LYS A 125 -15.67 -5.65 -18.00
C LYS A 125 -16.06 -4.20 -17.78
N GLN A 126 -16.59 -3.85 -16.61
CA GLN A 126 -16.84 -2.45 -16.28
C GLN A 126 -15.51 -1.71 -16.17
N THR A 127 -15.56 -0.39 -16.30
CA THR A 127 -14.37 0.46 -16.21
C THR A 127 -14.53 1.44 -15.08
N LEU A 128 -13.41 1.83 -14.47
CA LEU A 128 -13.37 2.91 -13.49
C LEU A 128 -12.17 3.81 -13.74
N GLN A 129 -12.33 5.09 -13.42
CA GLN A 129 -11.27 6.09 -13.47
C GLN A 129 -10.41 5.97 -12.21
N CYS A 130 -9.10 5.76 -12.38
CA CYS A 130 -8.18 5.78 -11.26
C CYS A 130 -7.99 7.22 -10.78
N LEU A 131 -7.92 7.38 -9.46
CA LEU A 131 -7.75 8.67 -8.82
C LEU A 131 -6.38 8.71 -8.15
N GLY A 132 -5.83 9.93 -8.01
CA GLY A 132 -4.59 10.23 -7.30
C GLY A 132 -3.48 9.18 -7.36
N GLY A 133 -3.14 8.60 -6.21
CA GLY A 133 -2.02 7.66 -6.04
C GLY A 133 -2.23 6.25 -6.60
N GLN A 134 -3.37 5.98 -7.26
CA GLN A 134 -3.64 4.71 -7.93
C GLN A 134 -2.99 4.68 -9.31
N ASP A 135 -1.68 4.42 -9.35
CA ASP A 135 -0.82 4.52 -10.54
C ASP A 135 -0.67 3.21 -11.34
N ARG A 136 -1.45 2.18 -10.98
CA ARG A 136 -1.47 0.87 -11.63
C ARG A 136 -2.91 0.34 -11.76
N CYS A 137 -3.15 -0.42 -12.81
CA CYS A 137 -4.25 -1.38 -12.82
C CYS A 137 -3.77 -2.69 -12.19
N PHE A 138 -4.71 -3.49 -11.68
CA PHE A 138 -4.42 -4.86 -11.29
C PHE A 138 -5.52 -5.85 -11.67
N ARG A 139 -5.11 -7.12 -11.72
CA ARG A 139 -5.96 -8.30 -11.83
C ARG A 139 -5.54 -9.30 -10.75
N GLY A 140 -6.50 -9.78 -9.96
CA GLY A 140 -6.26 -10.77 -8.92
C GLY A 140 -7.55 -11.23 -8.26
N ALA A 141 -7.47 -11.54 -6.97
CA ALA A 141 -8.63 -11.86 -6.15
C ALA A 141 -8.52 -11.19 -4.77
N VAL A 142 -9.65 -11.01 -4.09
CA VAL A 142 -9.70 -10.57 -2.69
C VAL A 142 -10.41 -11.63 -1.86
N SER A 143 -9.97 -11.81 -0.61
CA SER A 143 -10.68 -12.65 0.36
C SER A 143 -11.40 -11.80 1.39
N SER A 144 -12.62 -12.21 1.74
CA SER A 144 -13.41 -11.61 2.82
C SER A 144 -14.23 -12.72 3.46
N GLU A 145 -14.13 -12.88 4.79
CA GLU A 145 -14.88 -13.91 5.54
C GLU A 145 -14.70 -15.34 4.98
N GLY A 146 -13.50 -15.66 4.47
CA GLY A 146 -13.21 -16.96 3.85
C GLY A 146 -13.73 -17.14 2.42
N VAL A 147 -14.45 -16.16 1.87
CA VAL A 147 -14.88 -16.16 0.47
C VAL A 147 -13.85 -15.45 -0.40
N VAL A 148 -13.41 -16.10 -1.47
CA VAL A 148 -12.47 -15.54 -2.46
C VAL A 148 -13.25 -15.12 -3.70
N ILE A 149 -13.10 -13.86 -4.11
CA ILE A 149 -13.78 -13.29 -5.26
C ILE A 149 -12.78 -12.63 -6.21
N PRO A 150 -12.99 -12.71 -7.54
CA PRO A 150 -12.15 -12.00 -8.49
C PRO A 150 -12.22 -10.49 -8.26
N ALA A 151 -11.08 -9.82 -8.39
CA ALA A 151 -10.96 -8.39 -8.14
C ALA A 151 -10.04 -7.74 -9.17
N PHE A 152 -10.59 -6.74 -9.85
CA PHE A 152 -9.93 -5.94 -10.87
C PHE A 152 -10.14 -4.47 -10.49
N GLY A 153 -9.15 -3.63 -10.76
CA GLY A 153 -9.34 -2.20 -10.60
C GLY A 153 -8.04 -1.43 -10.53
N CYS A 154 -8.09 -0.31 -9.83
CA CYS A 154 -6.98 0.62 -9.66
C CYS A 154 -6.29 0.37 -8.32
N ILE A 155 -4.97 0.45 -8.32
CA ILE A 155 -4.14 0.16 -7.14
C ILE A 155 -2.91 1.06 -7.13
N SER A 156 -2.46 1.45 -5.94
CA SER A 156 -1.15 2.09 -5.77
C SER A 156 -0.03 1.06 -5.91
N SER A 157 1.06 1.41 -6.59
CA SER A 157 2.24 0.57 -6.82
C SER A 157 2.89 0.03 -5.54
N VAL A 158 2.70 0.68 -4.39
CA VAL A 158 3.15 0.15 -3.08
C VAL A 158 2.50 -1.19 -2.74
N LEU A 159 1.30 -1.48 -3.24
CA LEU A 159 0.58 -2.75 -3.05
C LEU A 159 0.85 -3.79 -4.17
N CYS A 160 1.63 -3.44 -5.18
CA CYS A 160 2.03 -4.33 -6.27
C CYS A 160 3.39 -4.99 -5.98
N GLY A 161 3.45 -6.32 -6.01
CA GLY A 161 4.68 -7.13 -5.91
C GLY A 161 4.53 -8.25 -4.87
N ASP A 162 4.95 -9.48 -5.20
CA ASP A 162 4.64 -10.76 -4.53
C ASP A 162 5.23 -10.95 -3.11
N ASP A 163 6.08 -10.04 -2.67
CA ASP A 163 6.98 -10.18 -1.53
C ASP A 163 6.81 -9.06 -0.46
N LYS A 164 5.63 -8.42 -0.42
CA LYS A 164 5.40 -7.29 0.50
C LYS A 164 4.63 -7.65 1.78
N PRO A 165 4.97 -7.03 2.93
CA PRO A 165 4.34 -7.26 4.24
C PRO A 165 2.84 -6.85 4.33
N TRP A 166 2.25 -6.37 3.24
CA TRP A 166 0.89 -5.85 3.17
C TRP A 166 -0.15 -6.91 2.76
N PHE A 167 0.25 -8.03 2.17
CA PHE A 167 -0.70 -9.02 1.61
C PHE A 167 -1.68 -9.64 2.61
N ASN A 168 -1.24 -9.74 3.87
CA ASN A 168 -2.05 -10.30 4.96
C ASN A 168 -2.62 -9.21 5.89
N LYS A 169 -2.56 -7.94 5.48
CA LYS A 169 -3.19 -6.85 6.22
C LYS A 169 -4.63 -6.70 5.76
N PRO A 170 -5.60 -6.67 6.69
CA PRO A 170 -6.98 -6.41 6.32
C PRO A 170 -7.14 -4.99 5.79
N PHE A 171 -7.66 -4.86 4.57
CA PHE A 171 -8.04 -3.61 3.90
C PHE A 171 -9.53 -3.33 4.17
N GLY A 172 -9.84 -2.92 5.39
CA GLY A 172 -11.22 -2.79 5.84
C GLY A 172 -11.89 -4.16 6.00
N VAL A 173 -12.87 -4.48 5.17
CA VAL A 173 -13.55 -5.81 5.16
C VAL A 173 -12.77 -6.87 4.38
N ILE A 174 -11.88 -6.46 3.48
CA ILE A 174 -11.03 -7.39 2.72
C ILE A 174 -9.93 -7.89 3.66
N GLN A 175 -9.81 -9.20 3.84
CA GLN A 175 -8.81 -9.82 4.70
C GLN A 175 -7.46 -9.96 4.01
N ALA A 176 -7.46 -10.26 2.71
CA ALA A 176 -6.24 -10.37 1.91
C ALA A 176 -6.47 -10.01 0.44
N LEU A 177 -5.41 -9.51 -0.18
CA LEU A 177 -5.29 -9.37 -1.63
C LEU A 177 -4.45 -10.53 -2.15
N ILE A 178 -4.93 -11.27 -3.15
CA ILE A 178 -4.33 -12.52 -3.62
C ILE A 178 -3.86 -12.36 -5.07
N GLY A 179 -2.55 -12.52 -5.28
CA GLY A 179 -1.90 -12.54 -6.58
C GLY A 179 -2.20 -11.34 -7.49
N PRO A 180 -2.06 -10.08 -7.02
CA PRO A 180 -2.31 -8.92 -7.87
C PRO A 180 -1.23 -8.83 -8.95
N ASN A 181 -1.59 -9.19 -10.17
CA ASN A 181 -0.79 -8.85 -11.34
C ASN A 181 -1.06 -7.38 -11.69
N CYS A 182 -0.03 -6.54 -11.57
CA CYS A 182 -0.15 -5.11 -11.79
C CYS A 182 0.48 -4.65 -13.11
N CYS A 183 -0.09 -3.61 -13.70
CA CYS A 183 0.37 -3.02 -14.95
C CYS A 183 0.05 -1.51 -14.99
N GLY A 184 0.76 -0.75 -15.83
CA GLY A 184 0.81 0.72 -15.74
C GLY A 184 0.08 1.50 -16.85
N THR A 185 -0.60 0.83 -17.77
CA THR A 185 -1.30 1.49 -18.89
C THR A 185 -2.81 1.29 -18.79
N SER A 186 -3.61 2.18 -19.37
CA SER A 186 -5.07 2.02 -19.30
C SER A 186 -5.52 0.68 -19.86
N PHE A 187 -6.48 0.04 -19.18
CA PHE A 187 -7.12 -1.22 -19.53
C PHE A 187 -6.18 -2.44 -19.59
N CYS A 188 -4.94 -2.33 -19.12
CA CYS A 188 -3.97 -3.42 -19.18
C CYS A 188 -4.35 -4.63 -18.34
N ASN A 189 -5.27 -4.47 -17.38
CA ASN A 189 -5.82 -5.56 -16.58
C ASN A 189 -6.97 -6.31 -17.27
N SER A 190 -7.05 -6.27 -18.60
CA SER A 190 -8.10 -6.97 -19.35
C SER A 190 -8.03 -8.50 -19.16
N ALA A 191 -9.19 -9.13 -19.22
CA ALA A 191 -9.29 -10.59 -19.15
C ALA A 191 -8.75 -11.29 -20.41
N THR A 192 -8.60 -10.56 -21.51
CA THR A 192 -8.14 -11.07 -22.80
C THR A 192 -6.61 -10.97 -22.86
N PRO A 193 -5.88 -12.03 -23.26
CA PRO A 193 -4.48 -11.88 -23.65
C PRO A 193 -4.40 -10.76 -24.69
N PRO A 194 -3.34 -9.93 -24.72
CA PRO A 194 -3.15 -9.02 -25.84
C PRO A 194 -3.22 -9.87 -27.11
N THR A 195 -4.28 -9.68 -27.89
CA THR A 195 -4.32 -10.24 -29.23
C THR A 195 -3.16 -9.58 -29.94
N CYS A 196 -2.09 -10.35 -30.15
CA CYS A 196 -1.01 -9.94 -31.02
C CYS A 196 -1.70 -9.58 -32.34
N GLY A 197 -1.80 -8.27 -32.62
CA GLY A 197 -2.50 -7.79 -33.79
C GLY A 197 -1.87 -8.52 -34.96
N THR A 198 -2.64 -9.35 -35.64
CA THR A 198 -2.25 -9.91 -36.93
C THR A 198 -2.29 -8.74 -37.91
N SER A 199 -1.29 -7.87 -37.79
CA SER A 199 -0.97 -6.88 -38.80
C SER A 199 -0.62 -7.70 -40.02
N THR A 200 -1.57 -7.79 -40.95
CA THR A 200 -1.38 -8.38 -42.26
C THR A 200 -0.49 -7.46 -43.07
N VAL A 201 0.77 -7.34 -42.65
CA VAL A 201 1.83 -6.77 -43.47
C VAL A 201 2.06 -7.77 -44.59
N ARG A 202 1.55 -7.41 -45.76
CA ARG A 202 1.79 -8.16 -46.98
C ARG A 202 3.28 -8.16 -47.32
N LEU A 203 3.74 -9.39 -47.60
CA LEU A 203 4.88 -9.79 -48.39
C LEU A 203 6.30 -9.60 -47.82
N ALA A 204 6.86 -10.79 -47.53
CA ALA A 204 8.16 -11.27 -47.98
C ALA A 204 9.41 -10.81 -47.20
N VAL A 205 10.05 -11.82 -46.58
CA VAL A 205 11.43 -11.84 -46.06
C VAL A 205 11.58 -10.90 -44.84
N ILE A 206 11.65 -11.38 -43.60
CA ILE A 206 12.84 -11.98 -42.98
C ILE A 206 12.36 -12.85 -41.80
N ALA A 207 12.26 -14.15 -42.03
CA ALA A 207 12.19 -15.15 -40.97
C ALA A 207 13.60 -15.33 -40.39
N LEU A 208 14.06 -14.45 -39.50
CA LEU A 208 15.33 -14.62 -38.78
C LEU A 208 15.48 -13.77 -37.49
N LEU A 209 14.54 -12.88 -37.15
CA LEU A 209 14.65 -12.06 -35.93
C LEU A 209 13.78 -12.52 -34.74
N CYS A 210 12.92 -13.52 -34.90
CA CYS A 210 12.03 -13.99 -33.82
C CYS A 210 12.63 -15.08 -32.91
N MET A 211 13.92 -15.45 -33.05
CA MET A 211 14.52 -16.52 -32.23
C MET A 211 15.35 -16.05 -31.02
N HIS A 212 15.45 -14.75 -30.70
CA HIS A 212 16.41 -14.29 -29.69
C HIS A 212 15.85 -13.67 -28.40
N PHE A 213 14.54 -13.60 -28.17
CA PHE A 213 14.02 -13.16 -26.87
C PHE A 213 12.83 -14.00 -26.42
N VAL A 214 13.07 -15.31 -26.28
CA VAL A 214 12.32 -16.18 -25.37
C VAL A 214 13.16 -16.29 -24.10
N ALA A 215 12.78 -15.53 -23.09
CA ALA A 215 13.11 -15.78 -21.69
C ALA A 215 11.91 -15.30 -20.85
N CYS A 216 10.87 -16.13 -20.82
CA CYS A 216 10.16 -16.45 -19.59
C CYS A 216 10.56 -17.89 -19.25
#